data_AF-A0A4U7EBM9-F1
#
_entry.id   AF-A0A4U7EBM9-F1
#
_cell.length_a   1.000
_cell.length_b   1.000
_cell.length_c   1.000
_cell.angle_alpha   90.00
_cell.angle_beta   90.00
_cell.angle_gamma   90.00
#
_symmetry.space_group_name_H-M   'P 1'
#
loop_
_entity.id
_entity.type
_entity.pdbx_description
1 polymer ?
#
loop_
_entity_poly.entity_id
_entity_poly.type
_entity_poly.pdbx_seq_one_letter_code
_entity_poly.pdbx_strand_id
1 'polypeptide(L)'
;MAPTLVSAAVGALLAAALLGDAFDRRAVAVVVAAAVLPGLDAAASLAVPGATNALLHAVWAPLLAGGLLYWDGELRSASTLREQGGPRAVRVAWVALASFVVAGVGAALFAGEGAALLYPLEDARYLVRGRLVFSTQEGVVQTFLTPGATGAGILPIERVGGAVADPVSSWINPDGRPGFDPGADREFRFVEAGWQLVVVAAAAATLAVRFRFRGEGAGVSR
;
A
#
# COMPACT_ATOMS: atom_id res chain seq x y z
N MET A 1 0.34 13.20 -0.97
CA MET A 1 0.31 11.71 -1.04
C MET A 1 1.08 11.11 0.13
N ALA A 2 0.88 9.84 0.47
CA ALA A 2 1.71 9.19 1.49
C ALA A 2 3.18 9.09 1.00
N PRO A 3 4.19 9.41 1.84
CA PRO A 3 5.58 9.29 1.44
C PRO A 3 5.97 7.87 1.04
N THR A 4 6.65 7.71 -0.12
CA THR A 4 7.01 6.40 -0.67
C THR A 4 7.85 5.55 0.29
N LEU A 5 8.73 6.18 1.07
CA LEU A 5 9.55 5.48 2.06
C LEU A 5 8.70 4.87 3.19
N VAL A 6 7.59 5.50 3.56
CA VAL A 6 6.68 4.99 4.60
C VAL A 6 5.92 3.77 4.08
N SER A 7 5.40 3.81 2.86
CA SER A 7 4.80 2.63 2.20
C SER A 7 5.81 1.49 2.08
N ALA A 8 7.06 1.78 1.68
CA ALA A 8 8.13 0.78 1.64
C ALA A 8 8.40 0.16 3.01
N ALA A 9 8.42 0.96 4.08
CA ALA A 9 8.64 0.50 5.45
C ALA A 9 7.50 -0.40 5.95
N VAL A 10 6.24 -0.03 5.69
CA VAL A 10 5.08 -0.90 6.02
C VAL A 10 5.14 -2.20 5.21
N GLY A 11 5.48 -2.13 3.91
CA GLY A 11 5.69 -3.31 3.08
C GLY A 11 6.81 -4.22 3.61
N ALA A 12 7.91 -3.65 4.09
CA ALA A 12 9.00 -4.39 4.72
C ALA A 12 8.57 -5.11 6.01
N LEU A 13 7.73 -4.47 6.84
CA LEU A 13 7.15 -5.09 8.03
C LEU A 13 6.22 -6.25 7.66
N LEU A 14 5.37 -6.08 6.65
CA LEU A 14 4.52 -7.16 6.12
C LEU A 14 5.35 -8.32 5.55
N ALA A 15 6.43 -8.02 4.83
CA ALA A 15 7.36 -9.02 4.33
C ALA A 15 7.97 -9.82 5.49
N ALA A 16 8.45 -9.13 6.54
CA ALA A 16 9.04 -9.75 7.71
C ALA A 16 8.08 -10.67 8.47
N ALA A 17 6.80 -10.28 8.56
CA ALA A 17 5.75 -10.99 9.27
C ALA A 17 5.18 -12.18 8.47
N LEU A 18 4.94 -12.01 7.17
CA LEU A 18 4.08 -12.93 6.40
C LEU A 18 4.87 -13.90 5.48
N LEU A 19 6.11 -13.57 5.09
CA LEU A 19 6.86 -14.43 4.17
C LEU A 19 7.26 -15.79 4.78
N GLY A 20 7.40 -15.89 6.10
CA GLY A 20 7.77 -17.15 6.78
C GLY A 20 8.99 -17.82 6.13
N ASP A 21 8.85 -19.08 5.69
CA ASP A 21 9.94 -19.84 5.08
C ASP A 21 10.43 -19.28 3.74
N ALA A 22 9.56 -18.54 3.04
CA ALA A 22 9.88 -17.84 1.79
C ALA A 22 10.63 -16.51 2.03
N PHE A 23 10.96 -16.17 3.28
CA PHE A 23 11.69 -14.95 3.60
C PHE A 23 13.14 -15.00 3.08
N ASP A 24 13.42 -14.26 2.01
CA ASP A 24 14.77 -14.01 1.53
C ASP A 24 14.88 -12.59 0.95
N ARG A 25 16.10 -12.17 0.57
CA ARG A 25 16.34 -10.82 0.06
C ARG A 25 15.53 -10.50 -1.20
N ARG A 26 15.34 -11.48 -2.09
CA ARG A 26 14.58 -11.29 -3.34
C ARG A 26 13.08 -11.19 -3.04
N ALA A 27 12.57 -12.08 -2.19
CA ALA A 27 11.17 -12.05 -1.78
C ALA A 27 10.81 -10.75 -1.04
N VAL A 28 11.68 -10.29 -0.12
CA VAL A 28 11.49 -8.99 0.55
C VAL A 28 11.48 -7.85 -0.46
N ALA A 29 12.40 -7.83 -1.43
CA ALA A 29 12.44 -6.81 -2.47
C ALA A 29 11.15 -6.80 -3.31
N VAL A 30 10.61 -7.96 -3.68
CA VAL A 30 9.33 -8.07 -4.41
C VAL A 30 8.17 -7.49 -3.57
N VAL A 31 8.09 -7.84 -2.29
CA VAL A 31 7.00 -7.35 -1.41
C VAL A 31 7.09 -5.84 -1.16
N VAL A 32 8.29 -5.30 -1.00
CA VAL A 32 8.53 -3.86 -0.86
C VAL A 32 8.25 -3.13 -2.17
N ALA A 33 8.65 -3.69 -3.32
CA ALA A 33 8.33 -3.13 -4.63
C ALA A 33 6.81 -3.07 -4.84
N ALA A 34 6.07 -4.11 -4.44
CA ALA A 34 4.61 -4.12 -4.50
C ALA A 34 3.97 -3.04 -3.60
N ALA A 35 4.55 -2.74 -2.43
CA ALA A 35 4.06 -1.66 -1.56
C ALA A 35 4.18 -0.27 -2.18
N VAL A 36 5.24 -0.01 -2.94
CA VAL A 36 5.46 1.31 -3.57
C VAL A 36 4.84 1.42 -4.95
N LEU A 37 4.43 0.30 -5.56
CA LEU A 37 3.87 0.25 -6.91
C LEU A 37 2.70 1.23 -7.10
N PRO A 38 1.73 1.36 -6.17
CA PRO A 38 0.63 2.31 -6.36
C PRO A 38 1.09 3.76 -6.58
N GLY A 39 2.17 4.18 -5.92
CA GLY A 39 2.71 5.53 -6.04
C GLY A 39 3.29 5.86 -7.43
N LEU A 40 3.44 4.88 -8.32
CA LEU A 40 3.81 5.13 -9.72
C LEU A 40 2.70 5.85 -10.49
N ASP A 41 1.48 5.92 -9.96
CA ASP A 41 0.40 6.70 -10.55
C ASP A 41 0.68 8.22 -10.58
N ALA A 42 1.57 8.70 -9.70
CA ALA A 42 2.12 10.05 -9.76
C ALA A 42 2.84 10.32 -11.09
N ALA A 43 3.56 9.35 -11.63
CA ALA A 43 4.17 9.47 -12.96
C ALA A 43 3.12 9.35 -14.07
N ALA A 44 2.15 8.44 -13.91
CA ALA A 44 1.04 8.33 -14.86
C ALA A 44 0.22 9.62 -14.98
N SER A 45 0.17 10.42 -13.91
CA SER A 45 -0.56 11.70 -13.87
C SER A 45 -0.06 12.73 -14.87
N LEU A 46 1.20 12.60 -15.34
CA LEU A 46 1.75 13.43 -16.41
C LEU A 46 1.00 13.26 -17.74
N ALA A 47 0.32 12.13 -17.93
CA ALA A 47 -0.45 11.83 -19.14
C ALA A 47 -1.94 11.61 -18.88
N VAL A 48 -2.29 11.13 -17.68
CA VAL A 48 -3.65 10.70 -17.33
C VAL A 48 -4.23 11.64 -16.27
N PRO A 49 -5.33 12.36 -16.57
CA PRO A 49 -5.95 13.27 -15.62
C PRO A 49 -6.32 12.59 -14.30
N GLY A 50 -5.89 13.19 -13.18
CA GLY A 50 -6.23 12.76 -11.84
C GLY A 50 -5.63 11.41 -11.43
N ALA A 51 -4.60 10.91 -12.13
CA ALA A 51 -4.08 9.56 -11.86
C ALA A 51 -3.45 9.40 -10.47
N THR A 52 -2.88 10.47 -9.90
CA THR A 52 -2.23 10.43 -8.57
C THR A 52 -3.21 9.99 -7.50
N ASN A 53 -2.83 9.00 -6.69
CA ASN A 53 -3.70 8.36 -5.69
C ASN A 53 -5.01 7.77 -6.29
N ALA A 54 -5.03 7.44 -7.58
CA ALA A 54 -6.23 6.98 -8.27
C ALA A 54 -5.97 5.75 -9.13
N LEU A 55 -5.13 5.85 -10.17
CA LEU A 55 -5.04 4.84 -11.22
C LEU A 55 -4.64 3.46 -10.69
N LEU A 56 -3.56 3.40 -9.90
CA LEU A 56 -3.08 2.16 -9.29
C LEU A 56 -3.66 1.94 -7.89
N HIS A 57 -4.32 2.94 -7.32
CA HIS A 57 -5.00 2.84 -6.03
C HIS A 57 -6.44 2.33 -6.16
N ALA A 58 -7.00 2.35 -7.37
CA ALA A 58 -8.34 1.84 -7.64
C ALA A 58 -8.44 0.34 -7.30
N VAL A 59 -9.59 -0.07 -6.78
CA VAL A 59 -9.84 -1.46 -6.34
C VAL A 59 -9.69 -2.48 -7.47
N TRP A 60 -9.81 -2.02 -8.72
CA TRP A 60 -9.65 -2.85 -9.91
C TRP A 60 -8.26 -3.49 -10.00
N ALA A 61 -7.20 -2.74 -9.68
CA ALA A 61 -5.83 -3.27 -9.76
C ALA A 61 -5.60 -4.47 -8.83
N PRO A 62 -5.88 -4.41 -7.50
CA PRO A 62 -5.71 -5.54 -6.62
C PRO A 62 -6.76 -6.64 -6.86
N LEU A 63 -7.98 -6.32 -7.31
CA LEU A 63 -8.98 -7.34 -7.67
C LEU A 63 -8.55 -8.16 -8.89
N LEU A 64 -8.01 -7.51 -9.93
CA LEU A 64 -7.46 -8.19 -11.10
C LEU A 64 -6.26 -9.04 -10.72
N ALA A 65 -5.31 -8.50 -9.96
CA ALA A 65 -4.14 -9.25 -9.49
C ALA A 65 -4.55 -10.46 -8.63
N GLY A 66 -5.44 -10.27 -7.66
CA GLY A 66 -5.96 -11.34 -6.82
C GLY A 66 -6.75 -12.39 -7.60
N GLY A 67 -7.57 -11.96 -8.56
CA GLY A 67 -8.30 -12.85 -9.47
C GLY A 67 -7.36 -13.70 -10.31
N LEU A 68 -6.28 -13.12 -10.85
CA LEU A 68 -5.26 -13.86 -11.59
C LEU A 68 -4.51 -14.86 -10.71
N LEU A 69 -4.15 -14.48 -9.47
CA LEU A 69 -3.51 -15.39 -8.52
C LEU A 69 -4.42 -16.55 -8.11
N TYR A 70 -5.70 -16.25 -7.86
CA TYR A 70 -6.71 -17.26 -7.54
C TYR A 70 -6.95 -18.19 -8.71
N TRP A 71 -7.06 -17.65 -9.92
CA TRP A 71 -7.23 -18.43 -11.14
C TRP A 71 -6.04 -19.36 -11.40
N ASP A 72 -4.80 -18.86 -11.29
CA ASP A 72 -3.60 -19.70 -11.47
C ASP A 72 -3.46 -20.78 -10.39
N GLY A 73 -3.81 -20.47 -9.14
CA GLY A 73 -3.60 -21.35 -8.00
C GLY A 73 -4.68 -22.41 -7.79
N GLU A 74 -5.94 -22.08 -8.05
CA GLU A 74 -7.10 -22.90 -7.63
C GLU A 74 -7.94 -23.41 -8.81
N LEU A 75 -8.09 -22.61 -9.87
CA LEU A 75 -8.99 -22.95 -10.98
C LEU A 75 -8.29 -23.66 -12.14
N ARG A 76 -6.98 -23.49 -12.27
CA ARG A 76 -6.17 -24.21 -13.28
C ARG A 76 -5.77 -25.59 -12.77
N SER A 77 -5.75 -26.56 -13.69
CA SER A 77 -5.20 -27.90 -13.43
C SER A 77 -3.70 -27.89 -13.12
N ALA A 78 -2.99 -26.89 -13.64
CA ALA A 78 -1.56 -26.68 -13.45
C ALA A 78 -1.29 -25.18 -13.21
N SER A 79 -0.70 -24.86 -12.06
CA SER A 79 -0.33 -23.51 -11.64
C SER A 79 1.05 -23.16 -12.15
N THR A 80 1.13 -22.12 -12.98
CA THR A 80 2.38 -21.63 -13.56
C THR A 80 3.33 -21.13 -12.48
N LEU A 81 2.78 -20.44 -11.45
CA LEU A 81 3.55 -19.94 -10.32
C LEU A 81 4.18 -21.08 -9.51
N ARG A 82 3.41 -22.15 -9.30
CA ARG A 82 3.88 -23.33 -8.56
C ARG A 82 4.88 -24.14 -9.38
N GLU A 83 4.68 -24.28 -10.67
CA GLU A 83 5.60 -24.99 -11.56
C GLU A 83 6.95 -24.30 -11.68
N GLN A 84 6.97 -22.98 -11.83
CA GLN A 84 8.21 -22.21 -12.03
C GLN A 84 8.93 -21.87 -10.73
N GLY A 85 8.18 -21.59 -9.66
CA GLY A 85 8.72 -21.03 -8.42
C GLY A 85 8.34 -21.79 -7.13
N GLY A 86 7.63 -22.91 -7.28
CA GLY A 86 7.20 -23.75 -6.15
C GLY A 86 6.20 -23.06 -5.20
N PRO A 87 5.92 -23.69 -4.06
CA PRO A 87 5.02 -23.12 -3.04
C PRO A 87 5.48 -21.78 -2.48
N ARG A 88 6.79 -21.51 -2.51
CA ARG A 88 7.36 -20.23 -2.04
C ARG A 88 6.89 -19.08 -2.92
N ALA A 89 6.93 -19.22 -4.24
CA ALA A 89 6.50 -18.16 -5.16
C ALA A 89 5.02 -17.79 -4.97
N VAL A 90 4.15 -18.78 -4.74
CA VAL A 90 2.73 -18.54 -4.42
C VAL A 90 2.59 -17.69 -3.16
N ARG A 91 3.33 -18.01 -2.10
CA ARG A 91 3.33 -17.20 -0.87
C ARG A 91 3.85 -15.79 -1.13
N VAL A 92 4.97 -15.62 -1.84
CA VAL A 92 5.51 -14.29 -2.15
C VAL A 92 4.49 -13.46 -2.92
N ALA A 93 3.80 -14.05 -3.90
CA ALA A 93 2.79 -13.35 -4.69
C ALA A 93 1.59 -12.86 -3.85
N TRP A 94 1.05 -13.70 -2.96
CA TRP A 94 -0.03 -13.29 -2.06
C TRP A 94 0.41 -12.23 -1.05
N VAL A 95 1.63 -12.35 -0.50
CA VAL A 95 2.17 -11.33 0.42
C VAL A 95 2.46 -10.02 -0.32
N ALA A 96 2.93 -10.08 -1.57
CA ALA A 96 3.11 -8.90 -2.40
C ALA A 96 1.77 -8.20 -2.69
N LEU A 97 0.71 -8.96 -2.98
CA LEU A 97 -0.64 -8.41 -3.13
C LEU A 97 -1.15 -7.80 -1.83
N ALA A 98 -0.97 -8.48 -0.69
CA ALA A 98 -1.35 -7.92 0.61
C ALA A 98 -0.58 -6.62 0.91
N SER A 99 0.70 -6.57 0.55
CA SER A 99 1.56 -5.38 0.68
C SER A 99 1.11 -4.23 -0.22
N PHE A 100 0.76 -4.51 -1.47
CA PHE A 100 0.17 -3.54 -2.39
C PHE A 100 -1.10 -2.91 -1.79
N VAL A 101 -2.01 -3.74 -1.27
CA VAL A 101 -3.28 -3.27 -0.70
C VAL A 101 -3.07 -2.51 0.60
N VAL A 102 -2.31 -3.05 1.55
CA VAL A 102 -2.19 -2.47 2.90
C VAL A 102 -1.20 -1.30 2.93
N ALA A 103 -0.01 -1.48 2.38
CA ALA A 103 1.07 -0.50 2.46
C ALA A 103 1.00 0.56 1.35
N GLY A 104 0.53 0.17 0.17
CA GLY A 104 0.32 1.10 -0.94
C GLY A 104 -1.03 1.79 -0.82
N VAL A 105 -2.12 1.06 -1.08
CA VAL A 105 -3.48 1.64 -1.09
C VAL A 105 -3.92 2.13 0.29
N GLY A 106 -3.68 1.33 1.34
CA GLY A 106 -4.04 1.66 2.71
C GLY A 106 -3.33 2.91 3.23
N ALA A 107 -2.07 3.14 2.89
CA ALA A 107 -1.37 4.34 3.32
C ALA A 107 -2.05 5.63 2.79
N ALA A 108 -2.51 5.63 1.54
CA ALA A 108 -3.26 6.74 0.98
C ALA A 108 -4.65 6.90 1.63
N LEU A 109 -5.36 5.79 1.86
CA LEU A 109 -6.70 5.79 2.45
C LEU A 109 -6.76 6.21 3.93
N PHE A 110 -5.74 5.88 4.73
CA PHE A 110 -5.79 6.05 6.18
C PHE A 110 -4.86 7.15 6.71
N ALA A 111 -3.82 7.52 5.97
CA ALA A 111 -2.79 8.44 6.44
C ALA A 111 -2.46 9.56 5.44
N GLY A 112 -3.06 9.55 4.25
CA GLY A 112 -2.75 10.49 3.18
C GLY A 112 -3.91 11.42 2.81
N GLU A 113 -3.92 11.83 1.55
CA GLU A 113 -4.94 12.71 0.94
C GLU A 113 -6.15 11.92 0.40
N GLY A 114 -6.31 10.66 0.81
CA GLY A 114 -7.32 9.75 0.29
C GLY A 114 -6.93 9.11 -1.04
N ALA A 115 -7.76 8.17 -1.50
CA ALA A 115 -7.58 7.44 -2.74
C ALA A 115 -8.88 7.33 -3.54
N ALA A 116 -8.79 7.41 -4.87
CA ALA A 116 -9.93 7.25 -5.75
C ALA A 116 -10.17 5.78 -6.09
N LEU A 117 -10.93 5.11 -5.23
CA LEU A 117 -11.11 3.66 -5.26
C LEU A 117 -11.85 3.12 -6.48
N LEU A 118 -12.72 3.92 -7.08
CA LEU A 118 -13.54 3.54 -8.24
C LEU A 118 -13.10 4.20 -9.54
N TYR A 119 -11.94 4.87 -9.56
CA TYR A 119 -11.39 5.46 -10.78
C TYR A 119 -11.21 4.40 -11.88
N PRO A 120 -11.54 4.69 -13.15
CA PRO A 120 -12.05 5.95 -13.71
C PRO A 120 -13.59 6.05 -13.73
N LEU A 121 -14.32 5.12 -13.13
CA LEU A 121 -15.79 5.10 -13.14
C LEU A 121 -16.39 6.20 -12.27
N GLU A 122 -15.68 6.60 -11.20
CA GLU A 122 -16.09 7.69 -10.32
C GLU A 122 -14.93 8.67 -10.07
N ASP A 123 -15.24 9.97 -10.13
CA ASP A 123 -14.33 11.04 -9.73
C ASP A 123 -14.49 11.38 -8.24
N ALA A 124 -14.19 10.41 -7.37
CA ALA A 124 -14.28 10.57 -5.92
C ALA A 124 -13.05 9.97 -5.23
N ARG A 125 -12.35 10.80 -4.43
CA ARG A 125 -11.33 10.36 -3.48
C ARG A 125 -11.97 10.13 -2.12
N TYR A 126 -11.61 9.01 -1.52
CA TYR A 126 -12.10 8.55 -0.23
C TYR A 126 -10.99 8.50 0.80
N LEU A 127 -11.32 8.84 2.05
CA LEU A 127 -10.44 8.75 3.19
C LEU A 127 -11.17 8.02 4.32
N VAL A 128 -10.44 7.20 5.09
CA VAL A 128 -10.99 6.52 6.26
C VAL A 128 -10.48 7.20 7.52
N ARG A 129 -11.39 7.83 8.26
CA ARG A 129 -11.09 8.50 9.53
C ARG A 129 -11.81 7.81 10.68
N GLY A 130 -11.03 7.01 11.42
CA GLY A 130 -11.50 6.35 12.63
C GLY A 130 -10.61 6.69 13.83
N ARG A 131 -11.17 6.54 15.03
CA ARG A 131 -10.44 6.60 16.29
C ARG A 131 -10.95 5.51 17.23
N LEU A 132 -10.05 5.01 18.08
CA LEU A 132 -10.40 4.18 19.23
C LEU A 132 -9.80 4.88 20.45
N VAL A 133 -10.66 5.45 21.29
CA VAL A 133 -10.24 6.21 22.47
C VAL A 133 -11.00 5.74 23.69
N PHE A 134 -10.33 5.75 24.83
CA PHE A 134 -10.99 5.60 26.12
C PHE A 134 -11.20 6.99 26.72
N SER A 135 -12.47 7.33 26.95
CA SER A 135 -12.91 8.56 27.60
C SER A 135 -13.43 8.22 29.00
N THR A 136 -13.05 9.01 29.99
CA THR A 136 -13.59 8.86 31.35
C THR A 136 -15.07 9.26 31.44
N GLN A 137 -15.59 9.98 30.44
CA GLN A 137 -16.98 10.41 30.34
C GLN A 137 -17.82 9.50 29.44
N GLU A 138 -17.24 9.10 28.30
CA GLU A 138 -17.96 8.36 27.25
C GLU A 138 -17.58 6.87 27.20
N GLY A 139 -16.66 6.41 28.04
CA GLY A 139 -16.14 5.05 28.01
C GLY A 139 -15.29 4.76 26.77
N VAL A 140 -15.39 3.56 26.22
CA VAL A 140 -14.67 3.18 24.99
C VAL A 140 -15.42 3.73 23.77
N VAL A 141 -14.82 4.68 23.07
CA VAL A 141 -15.34 5.28 21.84
C VAL A 141 -14.54 4.74 20.65
N GLN A 142 -15.17 3.94 19.81
CA GLN A 142 -14.57 3.35 18.60
C GLN A 142 -15.35 3.80 17.37
N THR A 143 -14.69 4.45 16.42
CA THR A 143 -15.32 4.90 15.15
C THR A 143 -14.75 4.22 13.91
N PHE A 144 -13.79 3.29 14.03
CA PHE A 144 -13.26 2.51 12.89
C PHE A 144 -14.31 1.60 12.24
N LEU A 145 -15.30 1.18 13.02
CA LEU A 145 -16.46 0.43 12.57
C LEU A 145 -17.71 1.21 12.99
N THR A 146 -18.55 1.59 12.03
CA THR A 146 -19.79 2.31 12.25
C THR A 146 -21.01 1.49 11.78
N PRO A 147 -21.22 0.27 12.32
CA PRO A 147 -22.37 -0.54 11.94
C PRO A 147 -23.67 0.19 12.31
N GLY A 148 -24.53 0.45 11.33
CA GLY A 148 -25.84 1.08 11.55
C GLY A 148 -25.83 2.61 11.71
N ALA A 149 -24.71 3.29 11.43
CA ALA A 149 -24.76 4.74 11.24
C ALA A 149 -25.68 5.08 10.06
N THR A 150 -26.30 6.26 10.06
CA THR A 150 -27.23 6.75 9.02
C THR A 150 -26.58 6.94 7.63
N GLY A 151 -25.31 6.56 7.46
CA GLY A 151 -24.56 6.55 6.20
C GLY A 151 -24.36 5.13 5.64
N ALA A 152 -23.94 5.05 4.38
CA ALA A 152 -23.73 3.77 3.70
C ALA A 152 -22.41 3.12 4.13
N GLY A 153 -22.46 2.15 5.05
CA GLY A 153 -21.38 1.17 5.21
C GLY A 153 -20.90 0.91 6.65
N ILE A 154 -19.98 -0.04 6.75
CA ILE A 154 -19.38 -0.49 8.02
C ILE A 154 -18.16 0.37 8.41
N LEU A 155 -17.52 1.02 7.43
CA LEU A 155 -16.33 1.84 7.64
C LEU A 155 -16.68 3.35 7.61
N PRO A 156 -16.00 4.20 8.39
CA PRO A 156 -16.16 5.65 8.37
C PRO A 156 -15.48 6.25 7.12
N ILE A 157 -16.07 5.99 5.95
CA ILE A 157 -15.54 6.47 4.67
C ILE A 157 -16.06 7.88 4.42
N GLU A 158 -15.14 8.83 4.29
CA GLU A 158 -15.43 10.21 3.94
C GLU A 158 -15.00 10.48 2.50
N ARG A 159 -15.85 11.14 1.70
CA ARG A 159 -15.44 11.70 0.41
C ARG A 159 -14.71 13.01 0.66
N VAL A 160 -13.46 13.11 0.21
CA VAL A 160 -12.58 14.26 0.51
C VAL A 160 -12.29 15.16 -0.71
N GLY A 161 -12.56 14.69 -1.93
CA GLY A 161 -12.35 15.47 -3.15
C GLY A 161 -12.62 14.66 -4.42
N GLY A 162 -12.36 15.26 -5.58
CA GLY A 162 -12.30 14.56 -6.87
C GLY A 162 -10.85 14.16 -7.19
N ALA A 163 -10.65 13.11 -7.98
CA ALA A 163 -9.33 12.76 -8.51
C ALA A 163 -8.92 13.72 -9.63
N VAL A 164 -9.86 14.08 -10.52
CA VAL A 164 -9.65 14.98 -11.66
C VAL A 164 -9.95 16.43 -11.29
N ALA A 165 -11.04 16.67 -10.56
CA ALA A 165 -11.44 18.02 -10.16
C ALA A 165 -10.45 18.67 -9.16
N ASP A 166 -9.84 17.86 -8.28
CA ASP A 166 -8.93 18.29 -7.23
C ASP A 166 -7.74 17.31 -7.13
N PRO A 167 -6.80 17.33 -8.09
CA PRO A 167 -5.77 16.31 -8.18
C PRO A 167 -4.75 16.41 -7.05
N VAL A 168 -4.33 15.24 -6.56
CA VAL A 168 -3.28 15.14 -5.51
C VAL A 168 -1.93 15.54 -6.09
N SER A 169 -1.24 16.43 -5.39
CA SER A 169 0.10 16.88 -5.77
C SER A 169 1.16 15.82 -5.49
N SER A 170 2.23 15.84 -6.30
CA SER A 170 3.35 14.92 -6.17
C SER A 170 4.66 15.60 -6.54
N TRP A 171 5.78 15.03 -6.10
CA TRP A 171 7.10 15.55 -6.50
C TRP A 171 7.37 15.39 -8.01
N ILE A 172 6.72 14.43 -8.67
CA ILE A 172 6.86 14.21 -10.12
C ILE A 172 6.01 15.25 -10.88
N ASN A 173 4.77 15.40 -10.43
CA ASN A 173 3.75 16.25 -10.99
C ASN A 173 3.12 17.14 -9.89
N PRO A 174 3.69 18.33 -9.63
CA PRO A 174 3.28 19.19 -8.51
C PRO A 174 1.87 19.76 -8.61
N ASP A 175 1.38 20.03 -9.83
CA ASP A 175 0.01 20.53 -10.04
C ASP A 175 -1.02 19.40 -10.25
N GLY A 176 -0.55 18.15 -10.36
CA GLY A 176 -1.37 16.95 -10.52
C GLY A 176 -2.12 16.87 -11.86
N ARG A 177 -1.79 17.72 -12.83
CA ARG A 177 -2.45 17.81 -14.13
C ARG A 177 -1.58 17.23 -15.25
N PRO A 178 -2.17 16.76 -16.36
CA PRO A 178 -1.37 16.28 -17.48
C PRO A 178 -0.46 17.36 -18.03
N GLY A 179 0.76 16.97 -18.38
CA GLY A 179 1.84 17.87 -18.78
C GLY A 179 3.04 17.74 -17.84
N PHE A 180 4.20 18.17 -18.34
CA PHE A 180 5.41 18.27 -17.53
C PHE A 180 5.87 19.73 -17.53
N ASP A 181 5.85 20.36 -16.36
CA ASP A 181 6.41 21.69 -16.16
C ASP A 181 7.85 21.59 -15.64
N PRO A 182 8.89 21.93 -16.44
CA PRO A 182 10.27 21.93 -15.99
C PRO A 182 10.59 23.03 -14.97
N GLY A 183 9.76 24.08 -14.87
CA GLY A 183 9.95 25.20 -13.94
C GLY A 183 9.32 25.00 -12.56
N ALA A 184 8.49 23.97 -12.38
CA ALA A 184 7.82 23.71 -11.11
C ALA A 184 8.80 23.26 -10.00
N ASP A 185 8.57 23.76 -8.79
CA ASP A 185 9.31 23.34 -7.59
C ASP A 185 8.93 21.90 -7.20
N ARG A 186 9.91 21.11 -6.76
CA ARG A 186 9.77 19.68 -6.52
C ARG A 186 10.44 19.25 -5.23
N GLU A 187 9.60 18.87 -4.28
CA GLU A 187 10.04 18.35 -2.99
C GLU A 187 9.85 16.84 -2.91
N PHE A 188 10.94 16.08 -2.86
CA PHE A 188 10.87 14.66 -2.51
C PHE A 188 10.84 14.49 -1.00
N ARG A 189 9.70 14.10 -0.46
CA ARG A 189 9.51 13.92 0.99
C ARG A 189 9.72 12.46 1.37
N PHE A 190 10.72 12.22 2.21
CA PHE A 190 11.00 10.88 2.76
C PHE A 190 10.02 10.54 3.90
N VAL A 191 9.80 11.50 4.80
CA VAL A 191 8.83 11.44 5.91
C VAL A 191 8.29 12.86 6.15
N GLU A 192 7.07 12.95 6.63
CA GLU A 192 6.35 14.20 6.93
C GLU A 192 6.00 14.35 8.42
N ALA A 193 6.07 13.26 9.20
CA ALA A 193 5.78 13.27 10.63
C ALA A 193 6.73 12.38 11.44
N GLY A 194 6.97 12.73 12.70
CA GLY A 194 7.90 11.99 13.58
C GLY A 194 7.55 10.50 13.74
N TRP A 195 6.26 10.16 13.78
CA TRP A 195 5.82 8.76 13.87
C TRP A 195 6.16 7.97 12.59
N GLN A 196 6.19 8.61 11.42
CA GLN A 196 6.58 7.95 10.17
C GLN A 196 8.05 7.55 10.22
N LEU A 197 8.92 8.39 10.80
CA LEU A 197 10.32 8.05 11.03
C LEU A 197 10.46 6.85 11.98
N VAL A 198 9.63 6.77 13.02
CA VAL A 198 9.60 5.61 13.93
C VAL A 198 9.22 4.34 13.16
N VAL A 199 8.23 4.39 12.27
CA VAL A 199 7.84 3.24 11.42
C VAL A 199 9.00 2.80 10.52
N VAL A 200 9.67 3.75 9.86
CA VAL A 200 10.83 3.47 9.00
C VAL A 200 11.97 2.82 9.80
N ALA A 201 12.29 3.37 10.98
CA ALA A 201 13.33 2.83 11.85
C ALA A 201 12.97 1.42 12.36
N ALA A 202 11.71 1.19 12.76
CA ALA A 202 11.24 -0.11 13.19
C ALA A 202 11.32 -1.16 12.07
N ALA A 203 10.95 -0.78 10.83
CA ALA A 203 11.06 -1.64 9.67
C ALA A 203 12.52 -2.03 9.37
N ALA A 204 13.42 -1.05 9.40
CA ALA A 204 14.85 -1.28 9.20
C ALA A 204 15.44 -2.21 10.28
N ALA A 205 15.15 -1.95 11.56
CA ALA A 205 15.60 -2.78 12.67
C ALA A 205 15.04 -4.21 12.56
N THR A 206 13.76 -4.37 12.23
CA THR A 206 13.10 -5.66 12.06
C THR A 206 13.77 -6.48 10.96
N LEU A 207 14.00 -5.88 9.78
CA LEU A 207 14.69 -6.58 8.69
C LEU A 207 16.13 -6.96 9.07
N ALA A 208 16.87 -6.05 9.71
CA ALA A 208 18.24 -6.32 10.14
C ALA A 208 18.31 -7.54 11.08
N VAL A 209 17.42 -7.59 12.07
CA VAL A 209 17.31 -8.71 13.02
C VAL A 209 16.92 -10.00 12.29
N ARG A 210 15.91 -9.96 11.42
CA ARG A 210 15.44 -11.15 10.66
C ARG A 210 16.51 -11.71 9.74
N PHE A 211 17.28 -10.86 9.07
CA PHE A 211 18.38 -11.30 8.22
C PHE A 211 19.56 -11.86 9.04
N ARG A 212 19.86 -11.29 10.20
CA ARG A 212 20.90 -11.81 11.10
C ARG A 212 20.58 -13.23 11.57
N PHE A 213 19.39 -13.47 12.10
CA PHE A 213 19.00 -14.79 12.60
C PHE A 213 19.01 -15.87 11.52
N ARG A 214 18.69 -15.52 10.27
CA ARG A 214 18.78 -16.46 9.15
C ARG A 214 20.22 -16.76 8.73
N GLY A 215 21.13 -15.78 8.88
CA GLY A 215 22.57 -15.96 8.63
C GLY A 215 23.25 -16.84 9.68
N GLU A 216 22.85 -16.73 10.94
CA GLU A 216 23.39 -17.55 12.04
C GLU A 216 22.95 -19.02 11.94
N GLY A 217 21.72 -19.29 11.50
CA GLY A 217 21.23 -20.66 11.27
C GLY A 217 21.87 -21.40 10.10
N ALA A 218 22.42 -20.66 9.11
CA ALA A 218 23.14 -21.25 7.97
C ALA A 218 24.60 -21.65 8.30
N GLY A 219 25.11 -21.27 9.47
CA GLY A 219 26.47 -21.58 9.93
C GLY A 219 26.61 -22.86 10.77
N VAL A 220 25.51 -23.58 11.03
CA VAL A 220 25.49 -24.72 11.99
C VAL A 220 25.44 -26.10 11.32
N SER A 221 25.27 -26.20 10.00
CA SER A 221 25.48 -27.48 9.29
C SER A 221 26.94 -27.60 8.86
N ARG A 222 27.77 -28.19 9.73
CA ARG A 222 29.03 -28.85 9.35
C ARG A 222 28.74 -30.25 8.82
#